data_AF-A0A1Q4AA65-F1
#
_entry.id   AF-A0A1Q4AA65-F1
#
_cell.length_a   1.000
_cell.length_b   1.000
_cell.length_c   1.000
_cell.angle_alpha   90.00
_cell.angle_beta   90.00
_cell.angle_gamma   90.00
#
_symmetry.space_group_name_H-M   'P 1'
#
loop_
_entity.id
_entity.type
_entity.pdbx_description
1 polymer ?
#
loop_
_entity_poly.entity_id
_entity_poly.type
_entity_poly.pdbx_seq_one_letter_code
_entity_poly.pdbx_strand_id
1 'polypeptide(L)'
;MVKSWNDRLNTPGTNGIKPSPRSFADVVEGQTMLVPTARQVDDFIRAIPVGVEMDVRALRTALAIEHGAEVTCPVTIGYHLRTVAEAANEDLEHGMALSDVAPFWRVLDERTPTTKKLSFGATFVAAQRRREGLKP
;
A
#
# COMPACT_ATOMS: atom_id res chain seq x y z
N MET A 1 1.71 25.04 7.04
CA MET A 1 2.78 24.06 6.74
C MET A 1 2.12 22.87 6.06
N VAL A 2 2.58 22.49 4.86
CA VAL A 2 2.02 21.33 4.15
C VAL A 2 2.59 20.08 4.81
N LYS A 3 1.73 19.13 5.20
CA LYS A 3 2.17 17.83 5.77
C LYS A 3 3.00 17.06 4.73
N SER A 4 4.18 16.58 5.14
CA SER A 4 5.02 15.66 4.36
C SER A 4 4.31 14.32 4.13
N TRP A 5 4.83 13.48 3.23
CA TRP A 5 4.30 12.13 3.05
C TRP A 5 4.58 11.26 4.28
N ASN A 6 5.73 11.42 4.91
CA ASN A 6 6.03 10.81 6.20
C ASN A 6 5.05 11.23 7.31
N ASP A 7 4.64 12.50 7.38
CA ASP A 7 3.61 12.94 8.34
C ASP A 7 2.26 12.26 8.07
N ARG A 8 1.91 12.05 6.79
CA ARG A 8 0.66 11.37 6.40
C ARG A 8 0.72 9.89 6.74
N LEU A 9 1.87 9.25 6.52
CA LEU A 9 2.11 7.85 6.87
C LEU A 9 1.98 7.62 8.38
N ASN A 10 2.47 8.58 9.18
CA ASN A 10 2.44 8.56 10.63
C ASN A 10 1.16 9.14 11.26
N THR A 11 0.25 9.72 10.47
CA THR A 11 -0.97 10.30 11.02
C THR A 11 -1.83 9.18 11.62
N PRO A 12 -2.16 9.24 12.93
CA PRO A 12 -3.06 8.26 13.53
C PRO A 12 -4.41 8.31 12.80
N GLY A 13 -4.78 7.19 12.18
CA GLY A 13 -6.06 7.06 11.51
C GLY A 13 -7.14 6.59 12.48
N THR A 14 -8.41 6.89 12.16
CA THR A 14 -9.53 6.06 12.64
C THR A 14 -9.47 4.73 11.90
N ASN A 15 -8.64 3.81 12.39
CA ASN A 15 -8.67 2.42 11.98
C ASN A 15 -9.79 1.68 12.69
N GLY A 16 -10.28 0.64 12.05
CA GLY A 16 -11.28 -0.22 12.66
C GLY A 16 -11.94 -1.15 11.68
N ILE A 17 -12.64 -2.09 12.26
CA ILE A 17 -13.48 -3.04 11.56
C ILE A 17 -14.91 -2.55 11.67
N LYS A 18 -15.58 -2.40 10.54
CA LYS A 18 -16.97 -1.96 10.49
C LYS A 18 -17.71 -2.66 9.35
N PRO A 19 -19.04 -2.82 9.43
CA PRO A 19 -19.81 -3.31 8.29
C PRO A 19 -19.61 -2.42 7.06
N SER A 20 -19.47 -3.04 5.89
CA SER A 20 -19.43 -2.33 4.62
C SER A 20 -20.76 -1.57 4.41
N PRO A 21 -20.72 -0.26 4.14
CA PRO A 21 -21.93 0.56 4.05
C PRO A 21 -22.71 0.33 2.74
N ARG A 22 -22.10 -0.29 1.74
CA ARG A 22 -22.71 -0.61 0.43
C ARG A 22 -21.80 -1.55 -0.36
N SER A 23 -22.37 -2.24 -1.34
CA SER A 23 -21.59 -3.01 -2.31
C SER A 23 -20.77 -2.09 -3.22
N PHE A 24 -19.47 -2.35 -3.36
CA PHE A 24 -18.57 -1.58 -4.23
C PHE A 24 -17.31 -2.39 -4.56
N ALA A 25 -16.87 -2.34 -5.82
CA ALA A 25 -15.83 -3.22 -6.36
C ALA A 25 -16.18 -4.70 -6.12
N ASP A 26 -15.41 -5.39 -5.30
CA ASP A 26 -15.59 -6.78 -4.89
C ASP A 26 -16.10 -6.94 -3.45
N VAL A 27 -16.47 -5.83 -2.80
CA VAL A 27 -17.07 -5.83 -1.46
C VAL A 27 -18.59 -5.87 -1.57
N VAL A 28 -19.22 -6.71 -0.77
CA VAL A 28 -20.67 -6.80 -0.59
C VAL A 28 -21.09 -5.99 0.64
N GLU A 29 -22.24 -5.33 0.57
CA GLU A 29 -22.85 -4.64 1.71
C GLU A 29 -22.98 -5.56 2.94
N GLY A 30 -22.70 -5.02 4.13
CA GLY A 30 -22.78 -5.76 5.39
C GLY A 30 -21.55 -6.60 5.73
N GLN A 31 -20.63 -6.86 4.79
CA GLN A 31 -19.39 -7.58 5.11
C GLN A 31 -18.56 -6.84 6.15
N THR A 32 -17.93 -7.60 7.03
CA THR A 32 -17.00 -7.12 8.04
C THR A 32 -15.77 -6.53 7.34
N MET A 33 -15.64 -5.20 7.32
CA MET A 33 -14.64 -4.49 6.52
C MET A 33 -13.61 -3.79 7.39
N LEU A 34 -12.34 -4.08 7.13
CA LEU A 34 -11.20 -3.32 7.64
C LEU A 34 -11.08 -1.98 6.91
N VAL A 35 -11.02 -0.90 7.68
CA VAL A 35 -10.46 0.39 7.23
C VAL A 35 -9.07 0.51 7.84
N PRO A 36 -8.00 0.22 7.08
CA PRO A 36 -6.64 0.22 7.62
C PRO A 36 -6.11 1.65 7.77
N THR A 37 -5.07 1.83 8.59
CA THR A 37 -4.19 3.01 8.53
C THR A 37 -3.14 2.86 7.43
N ALA A 38 -2.47 3.97 7.08
CA ALA A 38 -1.31 3.91 6.19
C ALA A 38 -0.16 3.06 6.79
N ARG A 39 0.04 3.14 8.11
CA ARG A 39 1.06 2.36 8.82
C ARG A 39 0.79 0.86 8.77
N GLN A 40 -0.45 0.40 8.93
CA GLN A 40 -0.79 -1.02 8.78
C GLN A 40 -0.44 -1.54 7.37
N VAL A 41 -0.66 -0.72 6.34
CA VAL A 41 -0.31 -1.09 4.95
C VAL A 41 1.22 -1.09 4.75
N ASP A 42 1.93 -0.12 5.33
CA ASP A 42 3.40 -0.05 5.31
C ASP A 42 4.03 -1.28 5.95
N ASP A 43 3.62 -1.61 7.17
CA ASP A 43 4.13 -2.74 7.95
C ASP A 43 3.87 -4.07 7.22
N PHE A 44 2.67 -4.22 6.64
CA PHE A 44 2.33 -5.38 5.82
C PHE A 44 3.24 -5.50 4.60
N ILE A 45 3.47 -4.41 3.86
CA ILE A 45 4.35 -4.40 2.68
C ILE A 45 5.79 -4.73 3.05
N ARG A 46 6.29 -4.23 4.18
CA ARG A 46 7.62 -4.55 4.70
C ARG A 46 7.80 -6.04 5.00
N ALA A 47 6.73 -6.74 5.34
CA ALA A 47 6.76 -8.18 5.60
C ALA A 47 6.79 -9.05 4.33
N ILE A 48 6.49 -8.50 3.15
CA ILE A 48 6.53 -9.25 1.88
C ILE A 48 7.99 -9.60 1.57
N PRO A 49 8.38 -10.87 1.38
CA PRO A 49 9.77 -11.24 1.11
C PRO A 49 10.30 -10.69 -0.23
N VAL A 50 11.64 -10.57 -0.33
CA VAL A 50 12.34 -10.19 -1.57
C VAL A 50 11.97 -11.18 -2.69
N GLY A 51 11.65 -10.66 -3.88
CA GLY A 51 11.31 -11.47 -5.05
C GLY A 51 9.91 -12.08 -5.02
N VAL A 52 9.09 -11.72 -4.03
CA VAL A 52 7.68 -12.11 -3.97
C VAL A 52 6.81 -10.97 -4.48
N GLU A 53 6.00 -11.26 -5.48
CA GLU A 53 4.97 -10.37 -5.99
C GLU A 53 3.64 -10.62 -5.28
N MET A 54 2.90 -9.53 -5.02
CA MET A 54 1.53 -9.60 -4.53
C MET A 54 0.68 -8.54 -5.23
N ASP A 55 -0.45 -8.92 -5.83
CA ASP A 55 -1.36 -7.92 -6.39
C ASP A 55 -2.18 -7.20 -5.30
N VAL A 56 -2.80 -6.07 -5.65
CA VAL A 56 -3.59 -5.25 -4.71
C VAL A 56 -4.79 -6.02 -4.12
N ARG A 57 -5.38 -6.98 -4.85
CA ARG A 57 -6.51 -7.79 -4.35
C ARG A 57 -6.02 -8.79 -3.30
N ALA A 58 -4.91 -9.46 -3.55
CA ALA A 58 -4.25 -10.36 -2.61
C ALA A 58 -3.84 -9.63 -1.34
N LEU A 59 -3.25 -8.43 -1.45
CA LEU A 59 -2.90 -7.60 -0.30
C LEU A 59 -4.13 -7.25 0.54
N ARG A 60 -5.23 -6.81 -0.10
CA ARG A 60 -6.49 -6.49 0.61
C ARG A 60 -7.06 -7.69 1.35
N THR A 61 -6.97 -8.87 0.74
CA THR A 61 -7.48 -10.11 1.32
C THR A 61 -6.64 -10.52 2.53
N ALA A 62 -5.32 -10.54 2.37
CA ALA A 62 -4.39 -10.88 3.43
C ALA A 62 -4.48 -9.91 4.63
N LEU A 63 -4.55 -8.61 4.36
CA LEU A 63 -4.70 -7.59 5.40
C LEU A 63 -6.04 -7.70 6.15
N ALA A 64 -7.12 -8.09 5.45
CA ALA A 64 -8.39 -8.35 6.11
C ALA A 64 -8.30 -9.56 7.05
N ILE A 65 -7.71 -10.66 6.59
CA ILE A 65 -7.50 -11.88 7.37
C ILE A 65 -6.66 -11.61 8.62
N GLU A 66 -5.54 -10.89 8.48
CA GLU A 66 -4.64 -10.56 9.60
C GLU A 66 -5.35 -9.78 10.72
N HIS A 67 -6.34 -8.98 10.36
CA HIS A 67 -7.12 -8.18 11.31
C HIS A 67 -8.48 -8.78 11.68
N GLY A 68 -8.82 -9.98 11.22
CA GLY A 68 -10.12 -10.62 11.54
C GLY A 68 -11.32 -9.97 10.85
N ALA A 69 -11.13 -9.41 9.67
CA ALA A 69 -12.18 -8.89 8.80
C ALA A 69 -12.36 -9.77 7.54
N GLU A 70 -13.49 -9.64 6.87
CA GLU A 70 -13.76 -10.35 5.61
C GLU A 70 -13.12 -9.64 4.42
N VAL A 71 -13.08 -8.31 4.44
CA VAL A 71 -12.59 -7.49 3.34
C VAL A 71 -11.84 -6.25 3.84
N THR A 72 -10.94 -5.72 3.00
CA THR A 72 -10.32 -4.41 3.22
C THR A 72 -10.97 -3.37 2.31
N CYS A 73 -11.22 -2.17 2.86
CA CYS A 73 -11.80 -1.03 2.13
C CYS A 73 -11.04 -0.74 0.82
N PRO A 74 -11.66 -0.96 -0.36
CA PRO A 74 -11.01 -0.79 -1.66
C PRO A 74 -10.63 0.66 -1.96
N VAL A 75 -11.28 1.63 -1.32
CA VAL A 75 -11.00 3.05 -1.53
C VAL A 75 -9.78 3.48 -0.72
N THR A 76 -9.78 3.17 0.57
CA THR A 76 -8.71 3.54 1.50
C THR A 76 -7.37 2.91 1.11
N ILE A 77 -7.38 1.66 0.64
CA ILE A 77 -6.14 0.97 0.25
C ILE A 77 -5.41 1.68 -0.90
N GLY A 78 -6.14 2.22 -1.88
CA GLY A 78 -5.54 2.97 -2.98
C GLY A 78 -4.84 4.25 -2.51
N TYR A 79 -5.43 4.96 -1.55
CA TYR A 79 -4.80 6.13 -0.94
C TYR A 79 -3.56 5.75 -0.13
N HIS A 80 -3.62 4.69 0.67
CA HIS A 80 -2.50 4.27 1.51
C HIS A 80 -1.33 3.71 0.71
N LEU A 81 -1.58 2.95 -0.36
CA LEU A 81 -0.52 2.52 -1.28
C LEU A 81 0.25 3.71 -1.86
N ARG A 82 -0.45 4.80 -2.21
CA ARG A 82 0.22 6.03 -2.63
C ARG A 82 1.02 6.64 -1.49
N THR A 83 0.43 6.78 -0.31
CA THR A 83 1.11 7.36 0.86
C THR A 83 2.39 6.61 1.20
N VAL A 84 2.36 5.27 1.21
CA VAL A 84 3.53 4.42 1.48
C VAL A 84 4.61 4.63 0.43
N ALA A 85 4.25 4.61 -0.86
CA ALA A 85 5.22 4.79 -1.95
C ALA A 85 5.86 6.19 -1.95
N GLU A 86 5.09 7.23 -1.69
CA GLU A 86 5.60 8.61 -1.66
C GLU A 86 6.45 8.86 -0.40
N ALA A 87 6.07 8.29 0.75
CA ALA A 87 6.88 8.36 1.97
C ALA A 87 8.21 7.61 1.81
N ALA A 88 8.19 6.43 1.20
CA ALA A 88 9.41 5.69 0.87
C ALA A 88 10.34 6.50 -0.06
N ASN A 89 9.79 7.21 -1.04
CA ASN A 89 10.59 8.09 -1.90
C ASN A 89 11.15 9.31 -1.12
N GLU A 90 10.34 9.95 -0.28
CA GLU A 90 10.83 11.00 0.63
C GLU A 90 12.00 10.51 1.48
N ASP A 91 11.90 9.31 2.05
CA ASP A 91 12.99 8.72 2.85
C ASP A 91 14.27 8.52 2.02
N LEU A 92 14.13 8.01 0.79
CA LEU A 92 15.27 7.87 -0.15
C LEU A 92 15.91 9.23 -0.49
N GLU A 93 15.10 10.26 -0.73
CA GLU A 93 15.57 11.63 -0.99
C GLU A 93 16.32 12.23 0.21
N HIS A 94 15.95 11.83 1.43
CA HIS A 94 16.65 12.19 2.66
C HIS A 94 17.87 11.29 2.97
N GLY A 95 18.22 10.37 2.07
CA GLY A 95 19.42 9.54 2.17
C GLY A 95 19.23 8.23 2.93
N MET A 96 18.00 7.80 3.21
CA MET A 96 17.73 6.47 3.74
C MET A 96 18.15 5.39 2.72
N ALA A 97 18.67 4.26 3.22
CA ALA A 97 19.03 3.16 2.35
C ALA A 97 17.79 2.50 1.75
N LEU A 98 17.92 1.97 0.53
CA LEU A 98 16.83 1.25 -0.15
C LEU A 98 16.32 0.03 0.65
N SER A 99 17.17 -0.59 1.47
CA SER A 99 16.78 -1.69 2.36
C SER A 99 15.84 -1.28 3.49
N ASP A 100 15.81 0.01 3.83
CA ASP A 100 15.15 0.50 5.05
C ASP A 100 13.78 1.12 4.74
N VAL A 101 13.50 1.42 3.47
CA VAL A 101 12.19 1.90 3.02
C VAL A 101 11.24 0.75 2.72
N ALA A 102 9.93 1.02 2.72
CA ALA A 102 8.95 0.00 2.40
C ALA A 102 9.09 -0.45 0.93
N PRO A 103 9.15 -1.76 0.65
CA PRO A 103 9.34 -2.31 -0.69
C PRO A 103 8.03 -2.31 -1.50
N PHE A 104 7.42 -1.15 -1.66
CA PHE A 104 6.10 -0.98 -2.29
C PHE A 104 6.02 -1.50 -3.73
N TRP A 105 7.16 -1.62 -4.43
CA TRP A 105 7.27 -2.21 -5.76
C TRP A 105 6.95 -3.71 -5.80
N ARG A 106 6.90 -4.40 -4.66
CA ARG A 106 6.41 -5.80 -4.57
C ARG A 106 4.90 -5.89 -4.77
N VAL A 107 4.18 -4.77 -4.61
CA VAL A 107 2.73 -4.65 -4.80
C VAL A 107 2.36 -3.81 -6.02
N LEU A 108 3.03 -2.68 -6.21
CA LEU A 108 2.77 -1.77 -7.32
C LEU A 108 3.61 -2.18 -8.53
N ASP A 109 2.95 -2.41 -9.66
CA ASP A 109 3.56 -2.60 -10.98
C ASP A 109 3.26 -1.41 -11.92
N GLU A 110 3.78 -1.41 -13.15
CA GLU A 110 3.50 -0.38 -14.15
C GLU A 110 2.00 -0.26 -14.53
N ARG A 111 1.23 -1.33 -14.33
CA ARG A 111 -0.19 -1.42 -14.68
C ARG A 111 -1.08 -0.91 -13.55
N THR A 112 -0.56 -0.86 -12.33
CA THR A 112 -1.31 -0.46 -11.14
C THR A 112 -1.66 1.03 -11.23
N PRO A 113 -2.94 1.41 -11.10
CA PRO A 113 -3.36 2.80 -11.25
C PRO A 113 -2.66 3.79 -10.30
N THR A 114 -2.25 3.33 -9.13
CA THR A 114 -1.50 4.13 -8.14
C THR A 114 -0.13 4.54 -8.65
N THR A 115 0.56 3.70 -9.42
CA THR A 115 1.90 3.94 -9.94
C THR A 115 1.95 5.19 -10.83
N LYS A 116 0.90 5.44 -11.61
CA LYS A 116 0.77 6.64 -12.47
C LYS A 116 0.59 7.93 -11.69
N LYS A 117 0.28 7.86 -10.39
CA LYS A 117 0.04 9.01 -9.51
C LYS A 117 1.27 9.37 -8.66
N LEU A 118 2.32 8.55 -8.68
CA LEU A 118 3.55 8.77 -7.92
C LEU A 118 4.30 9.97 -8.48
N SER A 119 4.84 10.83 -7.61
CA SER A 119 5.58 12.04 -8.00
C SER A 119 6.83 11.75 -8.85
N PHE A 120 7.46 10.59 -8.63
CA PHE A 120 8.67 10.11 -9.32
C PHE A 120 8.38 9.16 -10.49
N GLY A 121 7.10 8.93 -10.82
CA GLY A 121 6.67 8.11 -11.95
C GLY A 121 6.94 6.60 -11.81
N ALA A 122 6.74 5.86 -12.90
CA ALA A 122 6.78 4.39 -12.91
C ALA A 122 8.19 3.80 -13.09
N THR A 123 9.14 4.58 -13.61
CA THR A 123 10.49 4.09 -13.95
C THR A 123 11.22 3.50 -12.75
N PHE A 124 11.08 4.13 -11.58
CA PHE A 124 11.66 3.63 -10.34
C PHE A 124 11.09 2.25 -9.97
N VAL A 125 9.76 2.10 -10.00
CA VAL A 125 9.05 0.86 -9.70
C VAL A 125 9.50 -0.26 -10.63
N ALA A 126 9.51 0.00 -11.93
CA ALA A 126 9.97 -0.94 -12.94
C ALA A 126 11.41 -1.39 -12.71
N ALA A 127 12.30 -0.47 -12.32
CA ALA A 127 13.69 -0.78 -12.03
C ALA A 127 13.84 -1.69 -10.79
N GLN A 128 13.10 -1.41 -9.70
CA GLN A 128 13.15 -2.26 -8.50
C GLN A 128 12.55 -3.64 -8.74
N ARG A 129 11.45 -3.74 -9.50
CA ARG A 129 10.84 -5.02 -9.86
C ARG A 129 11.82 -5.89 -10.66
N ARG A 130 12.50 -5.31 -11.67
CA ARG A 130 13.54 -6.05 -12.42
C ARG A 130 14.70 -6.52 -11.52
N ARG A 131 15.14 -5.70 -10.55
CA ARG A 131 16.20 -6.09 -9.60
C ARG A 131 15.82 -7.29 -8.74
N GLU A 132 14.53 -7.46 -8.44
CA GLU A 132 14.01 -8.61 -7.70
C GLU A 132 13.51 -9.75 -8.59
N GLY A 133 13.72 -9.69 -9.91
CA GLY A 133 13.26 -10.71 -10.85
C GLY A 133 11.75 -10.70 -11.12
N LEU A 134 11.06 -9.61 -10.75
CA LEU A 134 9.63 -9.40 -10.96
C LEU A 134 9.38 -8.73 -12.32
N LYS A 135 8.19 -8.99 -12.89
CA LYS A 135 7.74 -8.32 -14.12
C LYS A 135 7.46 -6.84 -13.84
N PRO A 136 7.94 -5.88 -14.64
CA PRO A 136 7.70 -4.45 -14.44
C PRO A 136 6.23 -4.08 -14.33
#